data_AF-A0A6N3QKR6-F1
#
_entry.id   AF-A0A6N3QKR6-F1
#
_cell.length_a   1.000
_cell.length_b   1.000
_cell.length_c   1.000
_cell.angle_alpha   90.00
_cell.angle_beta   90.00
_cell.angle_gamma   90.00
#
_symmetry.space_group_name_H-M   'P 1'
#
loop_
_entity.id
_entity.type
_entity.pdbx_description
1 polymer ?
#
loop_
_entity_poly.entity_id
_entity_poly.type
_entity_poly.pdbx_seq_one_letter_code
_entity_poly.pdbx_strand_id
1 'polypeptide(L)'
;MSDRCGGLEASKSDQPCIYRCHAGLTDFSIPLVIAGHLVGFVLCGQVRLRNDYVDLVDILNVDDCWQADPELLNEFRKVPEMDYSRVMASADLLKLIVENCLKKQLNFVVIKENKSQSDSVRQTRAPSPHDNKMKKALRYIDAHLSDDLRLEDVASHVYLSPYYFSKLFKKYHGIGFNAWVNQQRMASARELLCHSDWSIASIARNLGFSQTSYFCKVFRQTYQVTPQVYRQQVSENAAMETV
;
A
#
# COMPACT_ATOMS: atom_id res chain seq x y z
N MET A 1 3.21 4.31 -22.08
CA MET A 1 2.79 2.91 -21.79
C MET A 1 3.73 2.21 -20.80
N SER A 2 5.01 2.59 -20.71
CA SER A 2 6.01 2.00 -19.79
C SER A 2 5.62 2.15 -18.32
N ASP A 3 5.13 3.33 -17.97
CA ASP A 3 5.01 3.77 -16.59
C ASP A 3 3.90 3.02 -15.84
N ARG A 4 2.83 2.67 -16.56
CA ARG A 4 1.74 1.84 -16.04
C ARG A 4 2.22 0.43 -15.73
N CYS A 5 3.05 -0.14 -16.62
CA CYS A 5 3.61 -1.48 -16.46
C CYS A 5 4.68 -1.50 -15.35
N GLY A 6 5.51 -0.45 -15.25
CA GLY A 6 6.48 -0.26 -14.18
C GLY A 6 5.84 -0.28 -12.80
N GLY A 7 4.79 0.54 -12.64
CA GLY A 7 3.99 0.55 -11.42
C GLY A 7 3.41 -0.83 -11.09
N LEU A 8 2.79 -1.51 -12.06
CA LEU A 8 2.20 -2.83 -11.85
C LEU A 8 3.23 -3.87 -11.37
N GLU A 9 4.46 -3.87 -11.89
CA GLU A 9 5.53 -4.73 -11.37
C GLU A 9 5.94 -4.37 -9.94
N ALA A 10 6.04 -3.07 -9.61
CA ALA A 10 6.34 -2.62 -8.24
C ALA A 10 5.27 -3.05 -7.22
N SER A 11 4.01 -3.12 -7.64
CA SER A 11 2.90 -3.55 -6.77
C SER A 11 2.99 -5.00 -6.33
N LYS A 12 3.65 -5.88 -7.10
CA LYS A 12 3.75 -7.32 -6.80
C LYS A 12 4.64 -7.62 -5.59
N SER A 13 5.62 -6.75 -5.31
CA SER A 13 6.63 -6.97 -4.27
C SER A 13 6.59 -5.94 -3.15
N ASP A 14 5.73 -4.91 -3.25
CA ASP A 14 5.72 -3.74 -2.36
C ASP A 14 7.12 -3.10 -2.21
N GLN A 15 7.94 -3.19 -3.26
CA GLN A 15 9.28 -2.61 -3.33
C GLN A 15 9.37 -1.68 -4.53
N PRO A 16 10.31 -0.71 -4.53
CA PRO A 16 10.59 0.06 -5.71
C PRO A 16 10.99 -0.88 -6.86
N CYS A 17 10.41 -0.70 -8.03
CA CYS A 17 10.78 -1.43 -9.23
C CYS A 17 11.62 -0.51 -10.11
N ILE A 18 12.88 -0.88 -10.35
CA ILE A 18 13.75 -0.23 -11.33
C ILE A 18 13.65 -0.98 -12.65
N TYR A 19 13.42 -0.25 -13.74
CA TYR A 19 13.16 -0.84 -15.05
C TYR A 19 13.67 0.03 -16.18
N ARG A 20 13.81 -0.58 -17.36
CA ARG A 20 14.06 0.16 -18.61
C ARG A 20 12.74 0.54 -19.28
N CYS A 21 12.62 1.80 -19.66
CA CYS A 21 11.51 2.29 -20.45
C CYS A 21 11.72 1.97 -21.94
N HIS A 22 10.71 2.26 -22.76
CA HIS A 22 10.74 2.02 -24.21
C HIS A 22 11.88 2.75 -24.93
N ALA A 23 12.39 3.87 -24.40
CA ALA A 23 13.52 4.60 -24.99
C ALA A 23 14.90 4.12 -24.46
N GLY A 24 14.96 3.01 -23.72
CA GLY A 24 16.20 2.48 -23.14
C GLY A 24 16.71 3.26 -21.93
N LEU A 25 15.96 4.24 -21.43
CA LEU A 25 16.27 4.97 -20.19
C LEU A 25 15.82 4.20 -18.97
N THR A 26 16.51 4.43 -17.85
CA THR A 26 16.19 3.81 -16.57
C THR A 26 15.25 4.69 -15.77
N ASP A 27 14.13 4.08 -15.39
CA ASP A 27 13.11 4.64 -14.52
C ASP A 27 12.97 3.75 -13.28
N PHE A 28 12.35 4.29 -12.23
CA PHE A 28 11.84 3.48 -11.13
C PHE A 28 10.47 3.94 -10.67
N SER A 29 9.71 2.98 -10.16
CA SER A 29 8.36 3.20 -9.65
C SER A 29 8.25 2.73 -8.21
N ILE A 30 7.53 3.50 -7.40
CA ILE A 30 7.27 3.21 -5.99
C ILE A 30 5.76 3.09 -5.81
N PRO A 31 5.24 1.96 -5.28
CA PRO A 31 3.82 1.81 -5.04
C PRO A 31 3.37 2.71 -3.89
N LEU A 32 2.26 3.42 -4.09
CA LEU A 32 1.57 4.18 -3.06
C LEU A 32 0.51 3.29 -2.45
N VAL A 33 0.83 2.68 -1.31
CA VAL A 33 -0.09 1.79 -0.59
C VAL A 33 -0.67 2.51 0.62
N ILE A 34 -1.99 2.65 0.65
CA ILE A 34 -2.74 3.24 1.75
C ILE A 34 -3.56 2.14 2.42
N ALA A 35 -3.20 1.82 3.66
CA ALA A 35 -3.89 0.83 4.49
C ALA A 35 -4.13 -0.51 3.76
N GLY A 36 -3.07 -1.04 3.13
CA GLY A 36 -3.09 -2.30 2.35
C GLY A 36 -3.57 -2.16 0.90
N HIS A 37 -3.94 -0.96 0.45
CA HIS A 37 -4.52 -0.72 -0.89
C HIS A 37 -3.60 0.10 -1.78
N LEU A 38 -3.30 -0.41 -2.97
CA LEU A 38 -2.56 0.34 -3.99
C LEU A 38 -3.43 1.49 -4.53
N VAL A 39 -3.05 2.73 -4.24
CA VAL A 39 -3.73 3.95 -4.69
C VAL A 39 -3.12 4.49 -5.98
N GLY A 40 -1.84 4.24 -6.20
CA GLY A 40 -1.11 4.70 -7.37
C GLY A 40 0.38 4.42 -7.27
N PHE A 41 1.17 5.14 -8.06
CA PHE A 41 2.63 4.99 -8.08
C PHE A 41 3.29 6.35 -8.13
N VAL A 42 4.44 6.47 -7.46
CA VAL A 42 5.38 7.54 -7.72
C VAL A 42 6.35 7.04 -8.77
N LEU A 43 6.45 7.75 -9.88
CA LEU A 43 7.38 7.47 -10.96
C LEU A 43 8.54 8.46 -10.85
N CYS A 44 9.76 7.96 -10.96
CA CYS A 44 10.95 8.79 -10.88
C CYS A 44 12.04 8.27 -11.83
N GLY A 45 12.73 9.21 -12.45
CA GLY A 45 13.52 9.02 -13.66
C GLY A 45 13.52 10.34 -14.46
N GLN A 46 13.94 10.37 -15.72
CA GLN A 46 14.61 9.31 -16.48
C GLN A 46 16.11 9.53 -16.43
N VAL A 47 16.89 8.46 -16.24
CA VAL A 47 18.36 8.55 -16.17
C VAL A 47 19.02 7.52 -17.07
N ARG A 48 20.20 7.85 -17.57
CA ARG A 48 21.09 6.89 -18.22
C ARG A 48 21.91 6.16 -17.16
N LEU A 49 22.09 4.84 -17.30
CA LEU A 49 23.02 4.12 -16.45
C LEU A 49 24.43 4.20 -17.01
N ARG A 50 25.40 4.48 -16.14
CA ARG A 50 26.82 4.52 -16.53
C ARG A 50 27.37 3.13 -16.89
N ASN A 51 26.87 2.09 -16.24
CA ASN A 51 27.27 0.70 -16.44
C ASN A 51 26.04 -0.16 -16.73
N ASP A 52 25.89 -0.59 -17.98
CA ASP A 52 24.72 -1.36 -18.48
C ASP A 52 24.76 -2.87 -18.16
N TYR A 53 25.69 -3.34 -17.33
CA TYR A 53 25.80 -4.76 -16.93
C TYR A 53 24.73 -5.22 -15.94
N VAL A 54 23.83 -4.33 -15.52
CA VAL A 54 22.72 -4.70 -14.63
C VAL A 54 21.56 -5.14 -15.50
N ASP A 55 21.19 -6.42 -15.38
CA ASP A 55 19.97 -6.96 -15.98
C ASP A 55 18.76 -6.32 -15.29
N LEU A 56 18.27 -5.24 -15.88
CA LEU A 56 17.02 -4.60 -15.47
C LEU A 56 15.84 -5.34 -16.10
N VAL A 57 14.68 -5.20 -15.46
CA VAL A 57 13.43 -5.67 -16.04
C VAL A 57 13.10 -4.80 -17.23
N ASP A 58 13.08 -5.39 -18.42
CA ASP A 58 12.54 -4.75 -19.63
C ASP A 58 11.02 -4.87 -19.59
N ILE A 59 10.36 -3.79 -19.17
CA ILE A 59 8.91 -3.78 -18.94
C ILE A 59 8.14 -3.47 -20.23
N LEU A 60 8.83 -3.00 -21.27
CA LEU A 60 8.33 -2.87 -22.64
C LEU A 60 9.38 -3.36 -23.63
N ASN A 61 8.96 -3.62 -24.86
CA ASN A 61 9.89 -3.72 -25.98
C ASN A 61 10.64 -2.38 -26.08
N VAL A 62 11.96 -2.44 -25.95
CA VAL A 62 12.83 -1.29 -26.21
C VAL A 62 12.68 -0.95 -27.69
N ASP A 63 12.31 0.30 -27.95
CA ASP A 63 12.26 0.87 -29.28
C ASP A 63 13.58 1.60 -29.53
N ASP A 64 14.41 1.03 -30.40
CA ASP A 64 15.70 1.62 -30.77
C ASP A 64 15.63 2.43 -32.07
N CYS A 65 14.45 2.55 -32.70
CA CYS A 65 14.34 3.22 -34.00
C CYS A 65 14.72 4.71 -33.92
N TRP A 66 14.49 5.34 -32.77
CA TRP A 66 14.84 6.74 -32.52
C TRP A 66 16.36 6.98 -32.49
N GLN A 67 17.18 5.94 -32.29
CA GLN A 67 18.64 6.08 -32.29
C GLN A 67 19.18 6.44 -33.69
N ALA A 68 18.39 6.21 -34.75
CA ALA A 68 18.73 6.62 -36.11
C ALA A 68 18.54 8.13 -36.35
N ASP A 69 17.81 8.82 -35.46
CA ASP A 69 17.57 10.26 -35.54
C ASP A 69 18.69 11.02 -34.77
N PRO A 70 19.53 11.82 -35.46
CA PRO A 70 20.61 12.56 -34.82
C PRO A 70 20.16 13.58 -33.78
N GLU A 71 18.98 14.18 -33.93
CA GLU A 71 18.44 15.16 -32.98
C GLU A 71 18.02 14.44 -31.69
N LEU A 72 17.29 13.34 -31.80
CA LEU A 72 16.89 12.52 -30.64
C LEU A 72 18.09 11.90 -29.94
N LEU A 73 19.10 11.46 -30.69
CA LEU A 73 20.36 10.96 -30.12
C LEU A 73 21.10 12.05 -29.33
N ASN A 74 21.06 13.30 -29.80
CA ASN A 74 21.65 14.42 -29.09
C ASN A 74 20.90 14.76 -27.79
N GLU A 75 19.56 14.74 -27.81
CA GLU A 75 18.76 14.92 -26.59
C GLU A 75 18.97 13.77 -25.59
N PHE A 76 19.02 12.53 -26.05
CA PHE A 76 19.31 11.37 -25.21
C PHE A 76 20.65 11.49 -24.49
N ARG A 77 21.69 12.03 -25.15
CA ARG A 77 23.01 12.26 -24.53
C ARG A 77 22.99 13.35 -23.46
N LYS A 78 22.00 14.23 -23.43
CA LYS A 78 21.84 15.26 -22.39
C LYS A 78 21.17 14.72 -21.13
N VAL A 79 20.52 13.57 -21.19
CA VAL A 79 19.87 12.94 -20.04
C VAL A 79 20.93 12.65 -18.95
N PRO A 80 20.66 12.96 -17.67
CA PRO A 80 21.59 12.71 -16.58
C PRO A 80 22.04 11.25 -16.52
N GLU A 81 23.35 11.05 -16.36
CA GLU A 81 23.93 9.72 -16.18
C GLU A 81 24.16 9.43 -14.68
N MET A 82 23.75 8.24 -14.24
CA MET A 82 23.83 7.80 -12.84
C MET A 82 24.31 6.35 -12.72
N ASP A 83 25.01 6.07 -11.61
CA ASP A 83 25.36 4.69 -11.25
C ASP A 83 24.13 3.97 -10.66
N TYR A 84 23.99 2.67 -10.94
CA TYR A 84 22.86 1.87 -10.47
C TYR A 84 22.67 1.92 -8.95
N SER A 85 23.76 1.87 -8.19
CA SER A 85 23.74 1.99 -6.72
C SER A 85 23.10 3.30 -6.25
N ARG A 86 23.28 4.39 -7.02
CA ARG A 86 22.71 5.70 -6.72
C ARG A 86 21.22 5.75 -7.08
N VAL A 87 20.80 5.08 -8.16
CA VAL A 87 19.38 4.92 -8.51
C VAL A 87 18.66 4.13 -7.41
N MET A 88 19.22 2.99 -6.98
CA MET A 88 18.71 2.20 -5.85
C MET A 88 18.58 3.03 -4.57
N ALA A 89 19.64 3.73 -4.16
CA ALA A 89 19.61 4.56 -2.95
C ALA A 89 18.57 5.69 -3.03
N SER A 90 18.38 6.27 -4.22
CA SER A 90 17.35 7.30 -4.45
C SER A 90 15.95 6.72 -4.35
N ALA A 91 15.71 5.53 -4.91
CA ALA A 91 14.44 4.82 -4.83
C ALA A 91 14.08 4.43 -3.39
N ASP A 92 15.04 3.90 -2.62
CA ASP A 92 14.85 3.57 -1.21
C ASP A 92 14.53 4.81 -0.36
N LEU A 93 15.25 5.91 -0.60
CA LEU A 93 15.01 7.18 0.10
C LEU A 93 13.61 7.73 -0.21
N LEU A 94 13.22 7.78 -1.49
CA LEU A 94 11.90 8.23 -1.88
C LEU A 94 10.81 7.35 -1.28
N LYS A 95 11.00 6.02 -1.26
CA LYS A 95 10.07 5.09 -0.61
C LYS A 95 9.91 5.43 0.87
N LEU A 96 11.01 5.67 1.58
CA LEU A 96 10.96 6.03 3.01
C LEU A 96 10.19 7.34 3.23
N ILE A 97 10.43 8.35 2.38
CA ILE A 97 9.71 9.63 2.44
C ILE A 97 8.22 9.41 2.20
N VAL A 98 7.87 8.72 1.12
CA VAL A 98 6.50 8.38 0.75
C VAL A 98 5.79 7.65 1.89
N GLU A 99 6.38 6.58 2.41
CA GLU A 99 5.79 5.83 3.52
C GLU A 99 5.59 6.70 4.76
N ASN A 100 6.55 7.56 5.10
CA ASN A 100 6.46 8.40 6.27
C ASN A 100 5.42 9.52 6.10
N CYS A 101 5.29 10.07 4.89
CA CYS A 101 4.25 11.05 4.54
C CYS A 101 2.86 10.40 4.57
N LEU A 102 2.71 9.21 3.99
CA LEU A 102 1.47 8.44 4.02
C LEU A 102 1.09 8.06 5.45
N LYS A 103 2.03 7.59 6.28
CA LYS A 103 1.80 7.27 7.70
C LYS A 103 1.39 8.50 8.54
N LYS A 104 1.79 9.71 8.14
CA LYS A 104 1.40 10.96 8.83
C LYS A 104 0.03 11.47 8.39
N GLN A 105 -0.34 11.28 7.13
CA GLN A 105 -1.64 11.68 6.58
C GLN A 105 -2.74 10.69 6.98
N LEU A 106 -2.42 9.40 6.98
CA LEU A 106 -3.26 8.34 7.49
C LEU A 106 -3.09 8.31 9.00
N ASN A 107 -3.98 8.99 9.73
CA ASN A 107 -4.21 8.69 11.15
C ASN A 107 -4.78 7.27 11.25
N PHE A 108 -3.93 6.26 10.99
CA PHE A 108 -4.14 4.94 11.52
C PHE A 108 -4.18 5.17 13.02
N VAL A 109 -5.31 4.87 13.63
CA VAL A 109 -5.34 4.53 15.04
C VAL A 109 -4.48 3.26 15.12
N VAL A 110 -3.16 3.42 15.13
CA VAL A 110 -2.34 2.64 16.03
C VAL A 110 -3.00 2.96 17.34
N ILE A 111 -3.85 2.04 17.80
CA ILE A 111 -4.25 2.03 19.19
C ILE A 111 -2.90 2.08 19.88
N LYS A 112 -2.51 3.27 20.35
CA LYS A 112 -1.51 3.44 21.38
C LYS A 112 -1.81 2.31 22.31
N GLU A 113 -0.84 1.39 22.45
CA GLU A 113 -0.97 0.24 23.34
C GLU A 113 -1.81 0.71 24.52
N ASN A 114 -3.05 0.20 24.60
CA ASN A 114 -3.89 0.49 25.73
C ASN A 114 -3.14 -0.19 26.88
N LYS A 115 -2.24 0.56 27.52
CA LYS A 115 -1.91 0.41 28.92
C LYS A 115 -3.22 0.72 29.65
N SER A 116 -4.17 -0.20 29.52
CA SER A 116 -5.25 -0.33 30.47
C SER A 116 -4.54 -0.56 31.80
N GLN A 117 -4.59 0.49 32.60
CA GLN A 117 -4.23 0.48 34.00
C GLN A 117 -4.89 -0.74 34.66
N SER A 118 -4.09 -1.74 34.95
CA SER A 118 -4.28 -2.58 36.11
C SER A 118 -2.89 -2.92 36.60
N ASP A 119 -2.51 -2.24 37.67
CA ASP A 119 -1.28 -2.45 38.41
C ASP A 119 -1.11 -3.93 38.77
N SER A 120 -0.03 -4.54 38.27
CA SER A 120 0.85 -5.46 39.02
C SER A 120 1.86 -6.12 38.07
N VAL A 121 3.13 -5.73 38.25
CA VAL A 121 4.35 -6.51 38.01
C VAL A 121 4.37 -7.37 36.72
N ARG A 122 5.03 -6.89 35.65
CA ARG A 122 5.61 -7.82 34.67
C ARG A 122 6.90 -7.32 34.02
N GLN A 123 7.96 -8.00 34.43
CA GLN A 123 9.28 -8.16 33.82
C GLN A 123 9.26 -8.11 32.28
N THR A 124 10.28 -7.47 31.73
CA THR A 124 10.79 -7.66 30.36
C THR A 124 10.95 -9.15 30.04
N ARG A 125 9.93 -9.77 29.46
CA ARG A 125 9.98 -11.14 28.93
C ARG A 125 10.22 -11.09 27.42
N ALA A 126 11.11 -11.97 26.96
CA ALA A 126 11.29 -12.24 25.54
C ALA A 126 9.95 -12.62 24.88
N PRO A 127 9.72 -12.21 23.61
CA PRO A 127 8.46 -12.48 22.92
C PRO A 127 8.18 -13.98 22.89
N SER A 128 6.97 -14.36 23.30
CA SER A 128 6.53 -15.75 23.30
C SER A 128 6.37 -16.26 21.86
N PRO A 129 6.38 -17.59 21.64
CA PRO A 129 6.06 -18.16 20.32
C PRO A 129 4.70 -17.70 19.78
N HIS A 130 3.75 -17.36 20.64
CA HIS A 130 2.44 -16.82 20.25
C HIS A 130 2.53 -15.38 19.75
N ASP A 131 3.39 -14.54 20.31
CA ASP A 131 3.62 -13.17 19.85
C ASP A 131 4.19 -13.16 18.43
N ASN A 132 5.16 -14.05 18.16
CA ASN A 132 5.75 -14.21 16.83
C ASN A 132 4.73 -14.72 15.79
N LYS A 133 3.86 -15.68 16.17
CA LYS A 133 2.77 -16.13 15.29
C LYS A 133 1.76 -15.02 15.03
N MET A 134 1.39 -14.23 16.03
CA MET A 134 0.47 -13.11 15.86
C MET A 134 1.07 -12.03 14.96
N LYS A 135 2.35 -11.69 15.13
CA LYS A 135 3.04 -10.73 14.25
C LYS A 135 3.07 -11.18 12.80
N LYS A 136 3.30 -12.48 12.54
CA LYS A 136 3.22 -13.07 11.19
C LYS A 136 1.80 -13.02 10.64
N ALA A 137 0.79 -13.34 11.46
CA ALA A 137 -0.61 -13.26 11.06
C ALA A 137 -1.00 -11.83 10.65
N LEU A 138 -0.61 -10.82 11.44
CA LEU A 138 -0.90 -9.42 11.12
C LEU A 138 -0.25 -8.97 9.82
N ARG A 139 1.01 -9.36 9.56
CA ARG A 139 1.67 -9.09 8.27
C ARG A 139 0.94 -9.73 7.10
N TYR A 140 0.47 -10.97 7.28
CA TYR A 140 -0.29 -11.66 6.25
C TYR A 140 -1.64 -10.97 5.99
N ILE A 141 -2.35 -10.59 7.05
CA ILE A 141 -3.62 -9.87 6.95
C ILE A 141 -3.45 -8.54 6.23
N ASP A 142 -2.41 -7.77 6.57
CA ASP A 142 -2.13 -6.47 5.97
C ASP A 142 -1.88 -6.58 4.44
N ALA A 143 -1.13 -7.61 4.04
CA ALA A 143 -0.85 -7.88 2.64
C ALA A 143 -2.07 -8.38 1.82
N HIS A 144 -3.10 -8.90 2.49
CA HIS A 144 -4.27 -9.54 1.84
C HIS A 144 -5.60 -8.88 2.24
N LEU A 145 -5.57 -7.67 2.82
CA LEU A 145 -6.78 -7.01 3.33
C LEU A 145 -7.81 -6.72 2.23
N SER A 146 -7.31 -6.54 1.00
CA SER A 146 -8.02 -6.27 -0.24
C SER A 146 -8.67 -7.52 -0.88
N ASP A 147 -8.27 -8.71 -0.45
CA ASP A 147 -8.73 -9.99 -1.01
C ASP A 147 -9.95 -10.53 -0.26
N ASP A 148 -10.51 -11.66 -0.69
CA ASP A 148 -11.47 -12.43 0.12
C ASP A 148 -10.74 -13.13 1.27
N LEU A 149 -10.31 -12.36 2.27
CA LEU A 149 -9.51 -12.82 3.39
C LEU A 149 -10.37 -13.54 4.43
N ARG A 150 -10.18 -14.85 4.56
CA ARG A 150 -10.91 -15.67 5.53
C ARG A 150 -10.03 -15.99 6.73
N LEU A 151 -10.69 -16.30 7.84
CA LEU A 151 -10.01 -16.65 9.09
C LEU A 151 -9.12 -17.89 8.91
N GLU A 152 -9.61 -18.84 8.11
CA GLU A 152 -8.97 -20.10 7.78
C GLU A 152 -7.64 -19.89 7.03
N ASP A 153 -7.57 -18.90 6.14
CA ASP A 153 -6.36 -18.59 5.37
C ASP A 153 -5.24 -18.11 6.30
N VAL A 154 -5.56 -17.16 7.19
CA VAL A 154 -4.60 -16.61 8.14
C VAL A 154 -4.16 -17.68 9.14
N ALA A 155 -5.09 -18.46 9.67
CA ALA A 155 -4.79 -19.53 10.62
C ALA A 155 -3.82 -20.56 10.01
N SER A 156 -4.08 -20.95 8.75
CA SER A 156 -3.23 -21.88 7.99
C SER A 156 -1.83 -21.30 7.76
N HIS A 157 -1.75 -20.01 7.39
CA HIS A 157 -0.47 -19.32 7.18
C HIS A 157 0.44 -19.31 8.42
N VAL A 158 -0.15 -19.29 9.62
CA VAL A 158 0.61 -19.31 10.89
C VAL A 158 0.63 -20.67 11.59
N TYR A 159 0.23 -21.73 10.88
CA TYR A 159 0.19 -23.11 11.36
C TYR A 159 -0.59 -23.23 12.68
N LEU A 160 -1.81 -22.70 12.70
CA LEU A 160 -2.76 -22.81 13.80
C LEU A 160 -4.11 -23.33 13.30
N SER A 161 -4.86 -23.99 14.16
CA SER A 161 -6.25 -24.31 13.83
C SER A 161 -7.09 -23.02 13.81
N PRO A 162 -8.12 -22.92 12.93
CA PRO A 162 -9.01 -21.76 12.88
C PRO A 162 -9.62 -21.41 14.24
N TYR A 163 -10.07 -22.42 14.99
CA TYR A 163 -10.62 -22.24 16.34
C TYR A 163 -9.61 -21.59 17.31
N TYR A 164 -8.37 -22.09 17.31
CA TYR A 164 -7.33 -21.58 18.19
C TYR A 164 -6.91 -20.17 17.79
N PHE A 165 -6.74 -19.92 16.48
CA PHE A 165 -6.44 -18.60 15.96
C PHE A 165 -7.52 -17.58 16.31
N SER A 166 -8.81 -17.91 16.15
CA SER A 166 -9.92 -17.03 16.52
C SER A 166 -9.89 -16.63 18.00
N LYS A 167 -9.66 -17.60 18.90
CA LYS A 167 -9.52 -17.33 20.34
C LYS A 167 -8.29 -16.46 20.63
N LEU A 168 -7.16 -16.79 20.02
CA LEU A 168 -5.92 -16.04 20.19
C LEU A 168 -6.07 -14.61 19.70
N PHE A 169 -6.62 -14.40 18.50
CA PHE A 169 -6.85 -13.09 17.90
C PHE A 169 -7.77 -12.23 18.76
N LYS A 170 -8.91 -12.78 19.21
CA LYS A 170 -9.82 -12.07 20.11
C LYS A 170 -9.17 -11.72 21.45
N LYS A 171 -8.30 -12.57 21.98
CA LYS A 171 -7.54 -12.28 23.20
C LYS A 171 -6.56 -11.11 23.01
N TYR A 172 -5.92 -11.01 21.84
CA TYR A 172 -4.96 -9.94 21.55
C TYR A 172 -5.65 -8.60 21.22
N HIS A 173 -6.72 -8.63 20.42
CA HIS A 173 -7.36 -7.41 19.89
C HIS A 173 -8.67 -7.03 20.59
N GLY A 174 -9.17 -7.86 21.51
CA GLY A 174 -10.45 -7.66 22.21
C GLY A 174 -11.69 -7.95 21.36
N ILE A 175 -11.56 -7.90 20.04
CA ILE A 175 -12.64 -8.14 19.07
C ILE A 175 -12.35 -9.34 18.16
N GLY A 176 -13.41 -9.90 17.57
CA GLY A 176 -13.27 -11.02 16.65
C GLY A 176 -12.58 -10.63 15.35
N PHE A 177 -11.92 -11.60 14.69
CA PHE A 177 -11.17 -11.41 13.45
C PHE A 177 -11.97 -10.68 12.36
N ASN A 178 -13.16 -11.18 11.99
CA ASN A 178 -13.98 -10.56 10.94
C ASN A 178 -14.41 -9.13 11.28
N ALA A 179 -14.71 -8.86 12.56
CA ALA A 179 -15.06 -7.51 13.01
C ALA A 179 -13.84 -6.57 12.90
N TRP A 180 -12.66 -7.06 13.26
CA TRP A 180 -11.41 -6.31 13.14
C TRP A 180 -11.05 -6.03 11.68
N VAL A 181 -11.14 -7.03 10.79
CA VAL A 181 -10.89 -6.87 9.34
C VAL A 181 -11.85 -5.85 8.74
N ASN A 182 -13.14 -5.93 9.07
CA ASN A 182 -14.12 -4.94 8.62
C ASN A 182 -13.79 -3.54 9.16
N GLN A 183 -13.36 -3.41 10.43
CA GLN A 183 -12.95 -2.13 10.99
C GLN A 183 -11.77 -1.53 10.23
N GLN A 184 -10.76 -2.34 9.87
CA GLN A 184 -9.64 -1.88 9.05
C GLN A 184 -10.10 -1.44 7.66
N ARG A 185 -10.93 -2.24 6.99
CA ARG A 185 -11.48 -1.90 5.68
C ARG A 185 -12.30 -0.60 5.71
N MET A 186 -13.06 -0.36 6.78
CA MET A 186 -13.83 0.88 6.94
C MET A 186 -12.92 2.09 7.17
N ALA A 187 -11.84 1.93 7.94
CA ALA A 187 -10.82 2.96 8.07
C ALA A 187 -10.19 3.29 6.71
N SER A 188 -9.78 2.28 5.94
CA SER A 188 -9.25 2.48 4.57
C SER A 188 -10.27 3.14 3.64
N ALA A 189 -11.55 2.75 3.74
CA ALA A 189 -12.64 3.36 2.97
C ALA A 189 -12.74 4.86 3.23
N ARG A 190 -12.64 5.27 4.50
CA ARG A 190 -12.68 6.67 4.90
C ARG A 190 -11.58 7.47 4.20
N GLU A 191 -10.35 6.97 4.25
CA GLU A 191 -9.19 7.65 3.66
C GLU A 191 -9.31 7.73 2.12
N LEU A 192 -9.75 6.65 1.47
CA LEU A 192 -9.99 6.64 0.02
C LEU A 192 -11.11 7.60 -0.39
N LEU A 193 -12.13 7.78 0.45
CA LEU A 193 -13.20 8.75 0.19
C LEU A 193 -12.72 10.20 0.32
N CYS A 194 -11.74 10.46 1.21
CA CYS A 194 -11.16 11.79 1.42
C CYS A 194 -10.14 12.17 0.34
N HIS A 195 -9.33 11.21 -0.11
CA HIS A 195 -8.10 11.50 -0.85
C HIS A 195 -8.06 10.93 -2.28
N SER A 196 -9.18 10.36 -2.77
CA SER A 196 -9.25 9.84 -4.13
C SER A 196 -10.59 10.13 -4.80
N ASP A 197 -10.56 10.21 -6.13
CA ASP A 197 -11.74 10.38 -6.97
C ASP A 197 -12.38 9.04 -7.40
N TRP A 198 -11.96 7.93 -6.78
CA TRP A 198 -12.43 6.61 -7.16
C TRP A 198 -13.94 6.47 -6.98
N SER A 199 -14.62 5.74 -7.86
CA SER A 199 -16.04 5.46 -7.66
C SER A 199 -16.27 4.65 -6.38
N ILE A 200 -17.42 4.82 -5.73
CA ILE A 200 -17.79 4.05 -4.53
C ILE A 200 -17.74 2.53 -4.80
N ALA A 201 -18.11 2.11 -6.02
CA ALA A 201 -18.00 0.72 -6.45
C ALA A 201 -16.54 0.24 -6.57
N SER A 202 -15.65 1.09 -7.07
CA SER A 202 -14.20 0.81 -7.15
C SER A 202 -13.60 0.67 -5.76
N ILE A 203 -13.93 1.58 -4.84
CA ILE A 203 -13.51 1.52 -3.43
C ILE A 203 -13.99 0.23 -2.79
N ALA A 204 -15.29 -0.10 -2.91
CA ALA A 204 -15.83 -1.34 -2.36
C ALA A 204 -15.08 -2.58 -2.85
N ARG A 205 -14.88 -2.70 -4.17
CA ARG A 205 -14.18 -3.84 -4.78
C ARG A 205 -12.73 -3.92 -4.32
N ASN A 206 -12.04 -2.78 -4.26
CA ASN A 206 -10.65 -2.72 -3.85
C ASN A 206 -10.45 -3.09 -2.38
N LEU A 207 -11.42 -2.79 -1.51
CA LEU A 207 -11.42 -3.19 -0.10
C LEU A 207 -11.93 -4.62 0.13
N GLY A 208 -12.02 -5.46 -0.90
CA GLY A 208 -12.46 -6.85 -0.79
C GLY A 208 -13.97 -7.05 -0.58
N PHE A 209 -14.81 -6.07 -0.91
CA PHE A 209 -16.27 -6.27 -0.91
C PHE A 209 -16.77 -6.68 -2.29
N SER A 210 -17.35 -7.87 -2.38
CA SER A 210 -17.95 -8.37 -3.62
C SER A 210 -19.14 -7.52 -4.09
N GLN A 211 -19.93 -7.01 -3.14
CA GLN A 211 -21.15 -6.24 -3.41
C GLN A 211 -21.06 -4.82 -2.82
N THR A 212 -21.15 -3.82 -3.69
CA THR A 212 -21.12 -2.39 -3.29
C THR A 212 -22.27 -2.03 -2.34
N SER A 213 -23.44 -2.66 -2.48
CA SER A 213 -24.58 -2.44 -1.58
C SER A 213 -24.27 -2.87 -0.13
N TYR A 214 -23.56 -3.99 0.04
CA TYR A 214 -23.13 -4.45 1.36
C TYR A 214 -22.07 -3.53 1.94
N PHE A 215 -21.08 -3.11 1.14
CA PHE A 215 -20.10 -2.09 1.54
C PHE A 215 -20.80 -0.81 2.05
N CYS A 216 -21.74 -0.25 1.30
CA CYS A 216 -22.47 0.96 1.70
C CYS A 216 -23.25 0.76 3.01
N LYS A 217 -23.83 -0.44 3.22
CA LYS A 217 -24.53 -0.79 4.46
C LYS A 217 -23.57 -0.80 5.66
N VAL A 218 -22.42 -1.48 5.53
CA VAL A 218 -21.42 -1.56 6.60
C VAL A 218 -20.84 -0.18 6.88
N PHE A 219 -20.48 0.58 5.85
CA PHE A 219 -19.96 1.94 6.01
C PHE A 219 -20.92 2.85 6.76
N ARG A 220 -22.22 2.81 6.41
CA ARG A 220 -23.26 3.56 7.12
C ARG A 220 -23.43 3.14 8.56
N GLN A 221 -23.30 1.84 8.86
CA GLN A 221 -23.34 1.36 10.25
C GLN A 221 -22.14 1.87 11.06
N THR A 222 -20.96 1.97 10.43
CA THR A 222 -19.73 2.41 11.09
C THR A 222 -19.66 3.93 11.27
N TYR A 223 -20.02 4.71 10.26
CA TYR A 223 -19.84 6.18 10.24
C TYR A 223 -21.16 6.97 10.30
N GLN A 224 -22.31 6.30 10.44
CA GLN A 224 -23.65 6.89 10.50
C GLN A 224 -24.11 7.66 9.25
N VAL A 225 -23.27 7.78 8.22
CA VAL A 225 -23.57 8.41 6.93
C VAL A 225 -23.22 7.49 5.78
N THR A 226 -23.77 7.73 4.59
CA THR A 226 -23.41 6.95 3.39
C THR A 226 -22.02 7.35 2.87
N PRO A 227 -21.30 6.46 2.16
CA PRO A 227 -20.01 6.81 1.54
C PRO A 227 -20.04 8.08 0.68
N GLN A 228 -21.13 8.26 -0.09
CA GLN A 228 -21.31 9.42 -0.95
C GLN A 228 -21.49 10.71 -0.15
N VAL A 229 -22.34 10.68 0.88
CA VAL A 229 -22.53 11.83 1.78
C VAL A 229 -21.22 12.17 2.51
N TYR A 230 -20.48 11.15 2.97
CA TYR A 230 -19.20 11.35 3.62
C TYR A 230 -18.19 12.06 2.72
N ARG A 231 -18.06 11.63 1.45
CA ARG A 231 -17.19 12.29 0.47
C ARG A 231 -17.58 13.76 0.27
N GLN A 232 -18.86 14.03 0.11
CA GLN A 232 -19.36 15.39 -0.09
C GLN A 232 -19.00 16.31 1.09
N GLN A 233 -19.20 15.83 2.32
CA GLN A 233 -18.86 16.59 3.54
C GLN A 233 -17.37 16.92 3.63
N VAL A 234 -16.50 15.98 3.24
CA VAL A 234 -15.05 16.20 3.24
C VAL A 234 -14.65 17.23 2.19
N SER A 235 -15.22 17.15 0.98
CA SER A 235 -14.97 18.12 -0.08
C SER A 235 -15.45 19.54 0.29
N GLU A 236 -16.60 19.65 0.96
CA GLU A 236 -17.14 20.93 1.44
C GLU A 236 -16.26 21.55 2.55
N ASN A 237 -15.78 20.73 3.50
CA ASN A 237 -14.89 21.20 4.57
C ASN A 237 -13.52 21.65 4.04
N ALA A 238 -12.94 20.93 3.07
CA ALA A 238 -11.66 21.32 2.46
C ALA A 238 -11.75 22.68 1.72
N ALA A 239 -12.91 23.00 1.14
CA ALA A 239 -13.16 24.28 0.49
C ALA A 239 -13.37 25.45 1.48
N MET A 240 -13.78 25.18 2.72
CA MET A 240 -13.93 26.20 3.78
C MET A 240 -12.61 26.54 4.49
N GLU A 241 -11.63 25.64 4.52
CA GLU A 241 -10.30 25.90 5.12
C GLU A 241 -9.34 26.66 4.18
N THR A 242 -9.74 26.89 2.92
CA THR A 242 -8.96 27.63 1.91
C THR A 242 -9.43 29.06 1.68
N VAL A 243 -10.41 29.55 2.46
CA VAL A 243 -10.96 30.92 2.43
C VAL A 243 -10.63 31.64 3.73
#